data_AF-A0A376TSI6-F1
#
_entry.id   AF-A0A376TSI6-F1
#
_cell.length_a   1.000
_cell.length_b   1.000
_cell.length_c   1.000
_cell.angle_alpha   90.00
_cell.angle_beta   90.00
_cell.angle_gamma   90.00
#
_symmetry.space_group_name_H-M   'P 1'
#
loop_
_entity.id
_entity.type
_entity.pdbx_description
1 polymer ?
#
loop_
_entity_poly.entity_id
_entity_poly.type
_entity_poly.pdbx_seq_one_letter_code
_entity_poly.pdbx_strand_id
1 'polypeptide(L)'
;MSAKLFPVSKKVAVIGAGPAGLGCADILARAGVQVDVFDRHPEIGGMLTFGIPPFKLDKTVLSQRREIFTAMGIDFHLNCEIGRDITFSDLTSEYDAVFIGVGTYGMMRADLPHEDAPVSFRLYRS
;
A
#
# COMPACT_ATOMS: atom_id res chain seq x y z
N MET A 1 13.59 23.86 -13.96
CA MET A 1 12.61 23.67 -15.05
C MET A 1 11.35 23.09 -14.42
N SER A 2 10.30 23.89 -14.23
CA SER A 2 9.02 23.41 -13.70
C SER A 2 8.28 22.72 -14.84
N ALA A 3 8.16 21.40 -14.80
CA ALA A 3 7.38 20.65 -15.77
C ALA A 3 5.91 21.04 -15.62
N LYS A 4 5.33 21.60 -16.67
CA LYS A 4 3.92 21.96 -16.72
C LYS A 4 3.11 20.66 -16.77
N LEU A 5 2.59 20.24 -15.62
CA LEU A 5 1.73 19.06 -15.52
C LEU A 5 0.43 19.37 -16.24
N PHE A 6 0.15 18.65 -17.31
CA PHE A 6 -1.18 18.63 -17.90
C PHE A 6 -2.01 17.64 -17.08
N PRO A 7 -3.03 18.09 -16.34
CA PRO A 7 -3.85 17.17 -15.56
C PRO A 7 -4.50 16.18 -16.52
N VAL A 8 -4.19 14.91 -16.33
CA VAL A 8 -4.81 13.83 -17.07
C VAL A 8 -6.13 13.57 -16.36
N SER A 9 -7.26 13.70 -17.06
CA SER A 9 -8.61 13.43 -16.51
C SER A 9 -8.85 11.93 -16.32
N LYS A 10 -7.94 11.26 -15.63
CA LYS A 10 -7.97 9.84 -15.31
C LYS A 10 -7.79 9.67 -13.82
N LYS A 11 -8.52 8.73 -13.25
CA LYS A 11 -8.43 8.34 -11.84
C LYS A 11 -7.92 6.91 -11.72
N VAL A 12 -6.94 6.70 -10.86
CA VAL A 12 -6.36 5.38 -10.62
C VAL A 12 -6.43 5.02 -9.14
N ALA A 13 -6.99 3.85 -8.83
CA ALA A 13 -6.97 3.30 -7.49
C ALA A 13 -5.71 2.43 -7.30
N VAL A 14 -5.00 2.63 -6.20
CA VAL A 14 -3.81 1.86 -5.82
C VAL A 14 -4.12 1.09 -4.54
N ILE A 15 -4.19 -0.22 -4.62
CA ILE A 15 -4.47 -1.09 -3.47
C ILE A 15 -3.15 -1.54 -2.85
N GLY A 16 -2.86 -1.05 -1.64
CA GLY A 16 -1.67 -1.33 -0.84
C GLY A 16 -0.71 -0.14 -0.80
N ALA A 17 -0.53 0.46 0.38
CA ALA A 17 0.44 1.50 0.69
C ALA A 17 1.83 0.94 1.04
N GLY A 18 2.21 -0.20 0.46
CA GLY A 18 3.58 -0.72 0.54
C GLY A 18 4.55 0.04 -0.39
N PRO A 19 5.84 -0.35 -0.42
CA PRO A 19 6.82 0.30 -1.29
C PRO A 19 6.43 0.24 -2.78
N ALA A 20 5.80 -0.84 -3.23
CA ALA A 20 5.32 -0.98 -4.61
C ALA A 20 4.18 0.00 -4.93
N GLY A 21 3.16 0.10 -4.06
CA GLY A 21 2.03 1.00 -4.28
C GLY A 21 2.40 2.47 -4.14
N LEU A 22 3.23 2.82 -3.15
CA LEU A 22 3.74 4.19 -2.99
C LEU A 22 4.59 4.63 -4.18
N GLY A 23 5.42 3.73 -4.74
CA GLY A 23 6.19 4.01 -5.95
C GLY A 23 5.31 4.21 -7.18
N CYS A 24 4.27 3.40 -7.34
CA CYS A 24 3.28 3.57 -8.41
C CYS A 24 2.53 4.90 -8.27
N ALA A 25 2.08 5.23 -7.07
CA ALA A 25 1.36 6.46 -6.78
C ALA A 25 2.22 7.72 -7.05
N ASP A 26 3.51 7.70 -6.67
CA ASP A 26 4.44 8.81 -6.95
C ASP A 26 4.60 9.07 -8.46
N ILE A 27 4.80 8.02 -9.26
CA ILE A 27 4.96 8.16 -10.72
C ILE A 27 3.67 8.69 -11.35
N LEU A 28 2.51 8.16 -10.96
CA LEU A 28 1.21 8.58 -11.48
C LEU A 28 0.84 10.00 -11.08
N ALA A 29 1.07 10.39 -9.82
CA ALA A 29 0.86 11.75 -9.34
C ALA A 29 1.77 12.76 -10.09
N ARG A 30 3.04 12.39 -10.30
CA ARG A 30 3.97 13.18 -11.14
C ARG A 30 3.59 13.21 -12.62
N ALA A 31 2.74 12.30 -13.08
CA ALA A 31 2.19 12.34 -14.43
C ALA A 31 0.90 13.20 -14.51
N GLY A 32 0.43 13.76 -13.39
CA GLY A 32 -0.79 14.56 -13.32
C GLY A 32 -2.08 13.72 -13.31
N VAL A 33 -1.98 12.44 -12.97
CA VAL A 33 -3.12 11.53 -12.76
C VAL A 33 -3.59 11.65 -11.32
N GLN A 34 -4.91 11.64 -11.10
CA GLN A 34 -5.46 11.58 -9.74
C GLN A 34 -5.34 10.14 -9.21
N VAL A 35 -4.71 9.98 -8.04
CA VAL A 35 -4.39 8.67 -7.46
C VAL A 35 -4.94 8.58 -6.04
N ASP A 36 -5.73 7.54 -5.81
CA ASP A 36 -6.28 7.22 -4.49
C ASP A 36 -5.65 5.89 -4.02
N VAL A 37 -4.96 5.92 -2.89
CA VAL A 37 -4.26 4.78 -2.30
C VAL A 37 -5.08 4.20 -1.16
N PHE A 38 -5.45 2.93 -1.27
CA PHE A 38 -6.19 2.18 -0.26
C PHE A 38 -5.26 1.25 0.51
N ASP A 39 -5.31 1.26 1.84
CA ASP A 39 -4.60 0.27 2.66
C ASP A 39 -5.43 -0.13 3.88
N ARG A 40 -5.36 -1.41 4.23
CA ARG A 40 -6.03 -1.97 5.41
C ARG A 40 -5.38 -1.53 6.72
N HIS A 41 -4.11 -1.13 6.67
CA HIS A 41 -3.35 -0.68 7.83
C HIS A 41 -3.57 0.82 8.09
N PRO A 42 -3.43 1.27 9.35
CA PRO A 42 -3.58 2.68 9.71
C PRO A 42 -2.40 3.55 9.25
N GLU A 43 -1.29 2.95 8.82
CA GLU A 43 -0.04 3.64 8.46
C GLU A 43 0.51 3.12 7.14
N ILE A 44 1.14 4.02 6.37
CA ILE A 44 1.78 3.68 5.11
C ILE A 44 3.12 2.96 5.32
N GLY A 45 3.60 2.25 4.29
CA GLY A 45 4.91 1.61 4.23
C GLY A 45 4.88 0.07 4.30
N GLY A 46 3.73 -0.55 4.57
CA GLY A 46 3.58 -2.01 4.57
C GLY A 46 4.59 -2.71 5.47
N MET A 47 5.28 -3.75 4.98
CA MET A 47 6.29 -4.48 5.76
C MET A 47 7.48 -3.62 6.23
N LEU A 48 7.77 -2.49 5.59
CA LEU A 48 8.81 -1.57 6.07
C LEU A 48 8.42 -0.93 7.41
N THR A 49 7.11 -0.78 7.66
CA THR A 49 6.54 -0.20 8.87
C THR A 49 6.22 -1.26 9.92
N PHE A 50 5.74 -2.44 9.49
CA PHE A 50 5.25 -3.48 10.39
C PHE A 50 6.21 -4.65 10.63
N GLY A 51 7.20 -4.87 9.75
CA GLY A 51 8.16 -5.96 9.87
C GLY A 51 9.52 -5.56 10.46
N ILE A 52 9.90 -4.28 10.35
CA ILE A 52 11.19 -3.78 10.83
C ILE A 52 11.00 -3.18 12.23
N PRO A 53 11.74 -3.66 13.26
CA PRO A 53 11.65 -3.10 14.60
C PRO A 53 11.93 -1.59 14.61
N PRO A 54 11.22 -0.80 15.43
CA PRO A 54 11.27 0.68 15.43
C PRO A 54 12.65 1.27 15.72
N PHE A 55 13.60 0.46 16.22
CA PHE A 55 15.01 0.83 16.41
C PHE A 55 15.77 1.08 15.09
N LYS A 56 15.31 0.56 13.94
CA LYS A 56 15.96 0.75 12.63
C LYS A 56 15.29 1.77 11.72
N LEU A 57 14.04 2.15 12.00
CA LEU A 57 13.25 3.04 11.16
C LEU A 57 12.41 3.95 12.05
N ASP A 58 12.76 5.23 12.08
CA ASP A 58 11.99 6.23 12.80
C ASP A 58 10.64 6.43 12.10
N LYS A 59 9.55 6.22 12.86
CA LYS A 59 8.18 6.35 12.36
C LYS A 59 7.90 7.74 11.81
N THR A 60 8.64 8.75 12.26
CA THR A 60 8.56 10.13 11.76
C THR A 60 8.83 10.23 10.25
N VAL A 61 9.73 9.40 9.71
CA VAL A 61 10.09 9.42 8.28
C VAL A 61 8.90 9.01 7.40
N LEU A 62 8.09 8.05 7.86
CA LEU A 62 6.91 7.57 7.13
C LEU A 62 5.78 8.59 7.19
N SER A 63 5.55 9.21 8.35
CA SER A 63 4.57 10.28 8.49
C SER A 63 4.94 11.50 7.61
N GLN A 64 6.21 11.90 7.59
CA GLN A 64 6.68 12.97 6.70
C GLN A 64 6.51 12.62 5.21
N ARG A 65 6.81 11.36 4.83
CA ARG A 65 6.58 10.90 3.45
C ARG A 65 5.10 10.94 3.08
N ARG A 66 4.21 10.54 4.00
CA ARG A 66 2.76 10.65 3.80
C ARG A 66 2.36 12.09 3.52
N GLU A 67 2.81 13.04 4.34
CA GLU A 67 2.51 14.46 4.14
C GLU A 67 3.00 14.96 2.78
N ILE A 68 4.20 14.57 2.35
CA ILE A 68 4.73 14.91 1.03
C ILE A 68 3.86 14.33 -0.09
N PHE A 69 3.47 13.05 0.01
CA PHE A 69 2.60 12.41 -0.98
C PHE A 69 1.21 13.05 -1.03
N THR A 70 0.62 13.38 0.12
CA THR A 70 -0.65 14.11 0.19
C THR A 70 -0.53 15.50 -0.41
N ALA A 71 0.58 16.22 -0.17
CA ALA A 71 0.85 17.51 -0.78
C ALA A 71 1.06 17.42 -2.31
N MET A 72 1.48 16.26 -2.83
CA MET A 72 1.56 15.99 -4.28
C MET A 72 0.20 15.63 -4.91
N GLY A 73 -0.88 15.54 -4.12
CA GLY A 73 -2.23 15.25 -4.60
C GLY A 73 -2.60 13.76 -4.60
N ILE A 74 -1.92 12.94 -3.78
CA ILE A 74 -2.30 11.54 -3.55
C ILE A 74 -3.22 11.47 -2.33
N ASP A 75 -4.41 10.90 -2.51
CA ASP A 75 -5.36 10.68 -1.43
C ASP A 75 -5.15 9.31 -0.79
N PHE A 76 -5.10 9.25 0.55
CA PHE A 76 -4.85 8.00 1.29
C PHE A 76 -6.08 7.56 2.08
N HIS A 77 -6.66 6.44 1.68
CA HIS A 77 -7.76 5.74 2.34
C HIS A 77 -7.20 4.59 3.19
N LEU A 78 -6.78 4.93 4.41
CA LEU A 78 -6.22 3.98 5.38
C LEU A 78 -7.32 3.32 6.22
N ASN A 79 -7.01 2.17 6.84
CA ASN A 79 -7.99 1.31 7.53
C ASN A 79 -9.14 0.85 6.62
N CYS A 80 -8.87 0.66 5.34
CA CYS A 80 -9.85 0.21 4.36
C CYS A 80 -9.37 -1.08 3.68
N GLU A 81 -10.11 -2.16 3.89
CA GLU A 81 -9.84 -3.46 3.29
C GLU A 81 -10.69 -3.69 2.03
N ILE A 82 -10.04 -3.75 0.87
CA ILE A 82 -10.70 -4.05 -0.39
C ILE A 82 -11.13 -5.53 -0.41
N GLY A 83 -12.41 -5.76 -0.67
CA GLY A 83 -13.09 -7.05 -0.57
C GLY A 83 -13.96 -7.18 0.70
N ARG A 84 -13.75 -6.33 1.71
CA ARG A 84 -14.56 -6.30 2.94
C ARG A 84 -15.33 -5.00 3.10
N ASP A 85 -14.63 -3.87 3.04
CA ASP A 85 -15.22 -2.54 3.23
C ASP A 85 -15.66 -1.92 1.89
N ILE A 86 -14.85 -2.12 0.85
CA ILE A 86 -15.14 -1.67 -0.52
C ILE A 86 -15.00 -2.89 -1.43
N THR A 87 -15.95 -3.12 -2.34
CA THR A 87 -15.82 -4.24 -3.28
C THR A 87 -14.90 -3.89 -4.42
N PHE A 88 -14.23 -4.90 -5.00
CA PHE A 88 -13.39 -4.67 -6.17
C PHE A 88 -14.20 -4.16 -7.37
N SER A 89 -15.48 -4.54 -7.46
CA SER A 89 -16.39 -4.06 -8.51
C SER A 89 -16.59 -2.55 -8.44
N ASP A 90 -16.77 -2.01 -7.23
CA ASP A 90 -16.94 -0.57 -7.02
C ASP A 90 -15.70 0.19 -7.52
N LEU A 91 -14.50 -0.28 -7.16
CA LEU A 91 -13.25 0.31 -7.64
C LEU A 91 -13.13 0.27 -9.17
N THR A 92 -13.46 -0.84 -9.82
CA THR A 92 -13.41 -0.91 -11.28
C THR A 92 -14.45 -0.06 -11.99
N SER A 93 -15.52 0.34 -11.28
CA SER A 93 -16.56 1.21 -11.83
C SER A 93 -16.26 2.70 -11.64
N GLU A 94 -15.60 3.06 -10.53
CA GLU A 94 -15.29 4.45 -10.18
C GLU A 94 -13.94 4.94 -10.72
N TYR A 95 -13.02 4.01 -11.02
CA TYR A 95 -11.66 4.31 -11.46
C TYR A 95 -11.40 3.79 -12.88
N ASP A 96 -10.58 4.53 -13.64
CA ASP A 96 -10.16 4.12 -14.98
C ASP A 96 -9.18 2.95 -14.96
N ALA A 97 -8.40 2.82 -13.88
CA ALA A 97 -7.49 1.70 -13.69
C ALA A 97 -7.31 1.40 -12.20
N VAL A 98 -6.95 0.15 -11.89
CA VAL A 98 -6.66 -0.31 -10.53
C VAL A 98 -5.30 -1.00 -10.52
N PHE A 99 -4.41 -0.55 -9.64
CA PHE A 99 -3.13 -1.21 -9.35
C PHE A 99 -3.23 -2.01 -8.07
N ILE A 100 -2.79 -3.27 -8.09
CA ILE A 100 -2.86 -4.17 -6.93
C ILE A 100 -1.43 -4.45 -6.45
N GLY A 101 -1.09 -3.87 -5.31
CA GLY A 101 0.22 -3.95 -4.65
C GLY A 101 0.15 -4.46 -3.21
N VAL A 102 -0.84 -5.30 -2.88
CA VAL A 102 -1.04 -5.83 -1.51
C VAL A 102 0.10 -6.72 -1.01
N GLY A 103 1.00 -7.18 -1.89
CA GLY A 103 2.06 -8.12 -1.53
C GLY A 103 1.52 -9.52 -1.22
N THR A 104 2.38 -10.39 -0.68
CA THR A 104 2.04 -11.77 -0.34
C THR A 104 1.55 -11.85 1.11
N TYR A 105 0.24 -11.71 1.32
CA TYR A 105 -0.37 -11.99 2.63
C TYR A 105 -0.73 -13.47 2.85
N GLY A 106 -0.56 -14.30 1.82
CA GLY A 106 -0.65 -15.75 1.96
C GLY A 106 0.59 -16.28 2.65
N MET A 107 0.46 -16.69 3.92
CA MET A 107 1.45 -17.58 4.53
C MET A 107 1.54 -18.85 3.67
N MET A 108 2.74 -19.20 3.23
CA MET A 108 2.99 -20.59 2.83
C MET A 108 2.76 -21.45 4.09
N ARG A 109 1.70 -22.26 4.06
CA ARG A 109 1.53 -23.35 5.02
C ARG A 109 2.55 -24.42 4.62
N ALA A 110 3.34 -24.88 5.59
CA ALA A 110 4.35 -25.89 5.31
C ALA A 110 3.72 -27.30 5.20
N ASP A 111 2.45 -27.43 5.58
CA ASP A 111 1.66 -28.68 5.58
C ASP A 111 2.42 -29.81 6.29
N LEU A 112 3.12 -29.42 7.37
CA LEU A 112 3.89 -30.34 8.19
C LEU A 112 2.99 -30.93 9.28
N PRO A 113 3.12 -32.24 9.58
CA PRO A 113 2.47 -32.82 10.74
C PRO A 113 2.88 -32.03 12.00
N HIS A 114 1.90 -31.56 12.79
CA HIS A 114 2.06 -30.79 14.04
C HIS A 114 2.34 -29.27 13.92
N GLU A 115 1.99 -28.61 12.80
CA GLU A 115 2.14 -27.15 12.62
C GLU A 115 1.31 -26.29 13.62
N ASP A 116 0.32 -26.87 14.30
CA ASP A 116 -0.56 -26.18 15.28
C ASP A 116 -0.16 -26.39 16.76
N ALA A 117 1.04 -26.91 17.03
CA ALA A 117 1.51 -27.10 18.40
C ALA A 117 1.85 -25.75 19.08
N PRO A 118 1.52 -25.56 20.38
CA PRO A 118 1.66 -24.27 21.09
C PRO A 118 3.09 -23.71 21.21
N VAL A 119 4.10 -24.45 20.71
CA VAL A 119 5.53 -24.10 20.75
C VAL A 119 6.17 -23.89 19.37
N SER A 120 5.37 -23.88 18.29
CA SER A 120 5.92 -23.70 16.94
C SER A 120 6.39 -22.25 16.73
N PHE A 121 7.69 -22.02 16.80
CA PHE A 121 8.30 -20.78 16.32
C PHE A 121 8.40 -20.83 14.80
N ARG A 122 7.62 -20.00 14.11
CA ARG A 122 7.53 -19.96 12.65
C ARG A 122 8.81 -19.35 12.07
N LEU A 123 9.74 -20.21 11.63
CA LEU A 123 11.05 -19.82 11.10
C LEU A 123 10.93 -19.18 9.70
N TYR A 124 11.40 -17.93 9.56
CA TYR A 124 11.57 -17.21 8.29
C TYR A 124 12.82 -17.73 7.59
N ARG A 125 12.70 -18.19 6.34
CA ARG A 125 13.88 -18.52 5.52
C ARG A 125 14.37 -17.26 4.80
N SER A 126 15.67 -17.00 4.95
CA SER A 126 16.49 -15.94 4.35
C SER A 126 16.45 -15.91 2.83
#